data_AF-G8PBA3-F1
#
_entry.id   AF-G8PBA3-F1
#
_cell.length_a   1.000
_cell.length_b   1.000
_cell.length_c   1.000
_cell.angle_alpha   90.00
_cell.angle_beta   90.00
_cell.angle_gamma   90.00
#
_symmetry.space_group_name_H-M   'P 1'
#
loop_
_entity.id
_entity.type
_entity.pdbx_description
1 polymer ?
#
loop_
_entity_poly.entity_id
_entity_poly.type
_entity_poly.pdbx_seq_one_letter_code
_entity_poly.pdbx_strand_id
1 'polypeptide(L)'
;MYILPAKYNYVKKENENIFTYYFLINYEIPREGWKIHISSSLGDAQNIITIIANYCYANNISFKHVRDEALYLENISSEANSAESGKLITIYPQNEQHALKIMSDCTKLLSTMAGPNILSDYQFKNSKNVFFRYGLNYASKNRNPDTFNLISPKGEKQPDSVQPFPKLPKWIQLPQNWVLNVSDNDNILKYHPFAILKRNNGGKGR
;
A
#
# COMPACT_ATOMS: atom_id res chain seq x y z
N MET A 1 17.03 2.15 -11.10
CA MET A 1 16.44 0.85 -10.67
C MET A 1 16.80 0.64 -9.22
N TYR A 2 15.83 0.27 -8.37
CA TYR A 2 16.13 0.00 -6.96
C TYR A 2 16.90 -1.32 -6.81
N ILE A 3 17.91 -1.35 -5.93
CA ILE A 3 18.78 -2.52 -5.76
C ILE A 3 18.49 -3.19 -4.41
N LEU A 4 18.20 -4.49 -4.45
CA LEU A 4 18.02 -5.34 -3.27
C LEU A 4 18.88 -6.60 -3.41
N PRO A 5 19.51 -7.09 -2.33
CA PRO A 5 20.27 -8.33 -2.37
C PRO A 5 19.36 -9.51 -2.68
N ALA A 6 19.84 -10.46 -3.48
CA ALA A 6 19.13 -11.70 -3.72
C ALA A 6 19.04 -12.54 -2.43
N LYS A 7 17.90 -13.21 -2.22
CA LYS A 7 17.66 -14.14 -1.13
C LYS A 7 17.18 -15.46 -1.72
N TYR A 8 17.88 -16.56 -1.43
CA TYR A 8 17.63 -17.88 -2.05
C TYR A 8 16.19 -18.39 -1.90
N ASN A 9 15.50 -18.01 -0.83
CA ASN A 9 14.11 -18.44 -0.60
C ASN A 9 13.07 -17.57 -1.32
N TYR A 10 13.52 -16.55 -2.07
CA TYR A 10 12.65 -15.62 -2.79
C TYR A 10 12.87 -15.72 -4.29
N VAL A 11 11.76 -15.82 -5.02
CA VAL A 11 11.72 -15.65 -6.47
C VAL A 11 11.44 -14.18 -6.76
N LYS A 12 12.42 -13.49 -7.35
CA LYS A 12 12.24 -12.15 -7.91
C LYS A 12 11.56 -12.27 -9.27
N LYS A 13 10.48 -11.53 -9.48
CA LYS A 13 9.77 -11.48 -10.76
C LYS A 13 9.54 -10.04 -11.20
N GLU A 14 10.05 -9.72 -12.39
CA GLU A 14 9.79 -8.46 -13.09
C GLU A 14 8.92 -8.82 -14.29
N ASN A 15 7.64 -8.42 -14.30
CA ASN A 15 6.78 -8.59 -15.47
C ASN A 15 6.81 -7.29 -16.30
N GLU A 16 6.03 -7.19 -17.37
CA GLU A 16 5.85 -5.96 -18.16
C GLU A 16 5.21 -4.77 -17.38
N ASN A 17 4.93 -4.89 -16.08
CA ASN A 17 3.93 -4.09 -15.36
C ASN A 17 4.43 -3.13 -14.26
N ILE A 18 5.24 -2.09 -14.44
CA ILE A 18 5.72 -1.13 -13.40
C ILE A 18 6.26 -1.65 -12.03
N PHE A 19 6.11 -2.93 -11.67
CA PHE A 19 6.39 -3.49 -10.34
C PHE A 19 7.46 -4.58 -10.41
N THR A 20 8.19 -4.72 -9.32
CA THR A 20 9.09 -5.85 -9.05
C THR A 20 8.52 -6.64 -7.87
N TYR A 21 8.27 -7.93 -8.07
CA TYR A 21 7.70 -8.83 -7.08
C TYR A 21 8.78 -9.69 -6.42
N TYR A 22 8.59 -9.97 -5.13
CA TYR A 22 9.42 -10.86 -4.33
C TYR A 22 8.51 -11.89 -3.67
N PHE A 23 8.48 -13.09 -4.26
CA PHE A 23 7.67 -14.21 -3.80
C PHE A 23 8.49 -15.17 -2.96
N LEU A 24 8.09 -15.41 -1.71
CA LEU A 24 8.67 -16.50 -0.92
C LEU A 24 8.16 -17.85 -1.47
N ILE A 25 9.07 -18.81 -1.69
CA ILE A 25 8.81 -20.08 -2.40
C ILE A 25 7.65 -20.90 -1.80
N ASN A 26 7.45 -20.83 -0.48
CA ASN A 26 6.41 -21.58 0.25
C ASN A 26 5.36 -20.66 0.92
N TYR A 27 5.15 -19.47 0.37
CA TYR A 27 4.18 -18.51 0.89
C TYR A 27 2.90 -18.51 0.08
N GLU A 28 1.77 -18.79 0.73
CA GLU A 28 0.46 -18.65 0.12
C GLU A 28 -0.08 -17.24 0.35
N ILE A 29 -0.10 -16.44 -0.73
CA ILE A 29 -0.80 -15.16 -0.73
C ILE A 29 -2.30 -15.47 -0.86
N PRO A 30 -3.15 -15.05 0.11
CA PRO A 30 -4.60 -15.23 0.00
C PRO A 30 -5.14 -14.62 -1.30
N ARG A 31 -6.13 -15.24 -1.95
CA ARG A 31 -6.76 -14.70 -3.18
C ARG A 31 -7.26 -13.27 -2.98
N GLU A 32 -7.92 -13.06 -1.85
CA GLU A 32 -8.39 -11.77 -1.36
C GLU A 32 -8.06 -11.64 0.13
N GLY A 33 -7.91 -10.41 0.61
CA GLY A 33 -7.59 -10.15 1.99
C GLY A 33 -7.06 -8.74 2.20
N TRP A 34 -6.54 -8.50 3.41
CA TRP A 34 -5.79 -7.30 3.72
C TRP A 34 -4.49 -7.25 2.93
N LYS A 35 -4.15 -6.06 2.43
CA LYS A 35 -2.83 -5.73 1.89
C LYS A 35 -2.39 -4.38 2.45
N ILE A 36 -1.10 -4.27 2.69
CA ILE A 36 -0.50 -3.09 3.31
C ILE A 36 0.24 -2.34 2.22
N HIS A 37 0.02 -1.03 2.14
CA HIS A 37 0.70 -0.15 1.23
C HIS A 37 1.60 0.80 2.00
N ILE A 38 2.84 0.96 1.51
CA ILE A 38 3.78 1.94 2.03
C ILE A 38 3.90 3.07 1.02
N SER A 39 3.72 4.31 1.48
CA SER A 39 4.05 5.52 0.70
C SER A 39 5.41 6.08 1.11
N SER A 40 6.00 6.91 0.24
CA SER A 40 7.32 7.49 0.44
C SER A 40 7.42 8.86 -0.21
N SER A 41 8.28 9.73 0.32
CA SER A 41 8.83 10.81 -0.47
C SER A 41 9.70 10.23 -1.60
N LEU A 42 9.96 10.99 -2.68
CA LEU A 42 10.84 10.52 -3.74
C LEU A 42 12.26 10.25 -3.23
N GLY A 43 12.79 11.16 -2.40
CA GLY A 43 14.15 11.06 -1.85
C GLY A 43 14.35 9.89 -0.88
N ASP A 44 13.30 9.45 -0.20
CA ASP A 44 13.37 8.32 0.74
C ASP A 44 13.07 6.95 0.11
N ALA A 45 12.64 6.91 -1.17
CA ALA A 45 12.06 5.71 -1.78
C ALA A 45 13.00 4.49 -1.73
N GLN A 46 14.27 4.67 -2.11
CA GLN A 46 15.27 3.59 -2.03
C GLN A 46 15.50 3.12 -0.59
N ASN A 47 15.60 4.04 0.37
CA ASN A 47 15.83 3.69 1.77
C ASN A 47 14.64 2.91 2.37
N ILE A 48 13.41 3.38 2.10
CA ILE A 48 12.18 2.69 2.52
C ILE A 48 12.10 1.29 1.90
N ILE A 49 12.41 1.15 0.61
CA ILE A 49 12.44 -0.17 -0.05
C ILE A 49 13.45 -1.09 0.63
N THR A 50 14.65 -0.62 0.94
CA THR A 50 15.67 -1.42 1.63
C THR A 50 15.21 -1.86 3.02
N ILE A 51 14.67 -0.94 3.82
CA ILE A 51 14.18 -1.23 5.19
C ILE A 51 13.05 -2.26 5.15
N ILE A 52 12.05 -2.05 4.29
CA ILE A 52 10.88 -2.94 4.19
C ILE A 52 11.25 -4.29 3.58
N ALA A 53 12.13 -4.33 2.58
CA ALA A 53 12.61 -5.59 2.03
C ALA A 53 13.35 -6.43 3.09
N ASN A 54 14.24 -5.81 3.88
CA ASN A 54 14.93 -6.49 4.97
C ASN A 54 13.95 -7.03 6.03
N TYR A 55 12.93 -6.24 6.39
CA TYR A 55 11.86 -6.69 7.28
C TYR A 55 11.10 -7.89 6.69
N CYS A 56 10.67 -7.81 5.44
CA CYS A 56 9.95 -8.88 4.77
C CYS A 56 10.79 -10.16 4.66
N TYR A 57 12.08 -10.04 4.32
CA TYR A 57 13.00 -11.17 4.27
C TYR A 57 13.21 -11.82 5.63
N ALA A 58 13.33 -11.04 6.69
CA ALA A 58 13.51 -11.55 8.06
C ALA A 58 12.24 -12.25 8.58
N ASN A 59 11.07 -11.83 8.12
CA ASN A 59 9.77 -12.36 8.56
C ASN A 59 9.10 -13.30 7.54
N ASN A 60 9.80 -13.68 6.46
CA ASN A 60 9.28 -14.59 5.43
C ASN A 60 7.94 -14.10 4.81
N ILE A 61 7.91 -12.85 4.36
CA ILE A 61 6.72 -12.19 3.80
C ILE A 61 6.92 -11.89 2.31
N SER A 62 5.92 -12.17 1.48
CA SER A 62 5.92 -11.76 0.07
C SER A 62 5.50 -10.30 -0.09
N PHE A 63 6.15 -9.57 -0.99
CA PHE A 63 5.89 -8.16 -1.25
C PHE A 63 6.23 -7.77 -2.68
N LYS A 64 5.88 -6.54 -3.07
CA LYS A 64 6.34 -5.91 -4.32
C LYS A 64 6.60 -4.43 -4.10
N HIS A 65 7.40 -3.82 -4.97
CA HIS A 65 7.58 -2.37 -5.01
C HIS A 65 7.52 -1.85 -6.46
N VAL A 66 7.28 -0.54 -6.63
CA VAL A 66 7.42 0.14 -7.94
C VAL A 66 8.87 0.00 -8.41
N ARG A 67 9.07 -0.37 -9.68
CA ARG A 67 10.32 -0.88 -10.23
C ARG A 67 11.48 0.12 -10.20
N ASP A 68 11.17 1.39 -10.44
CA ASP A 68 12.15 2.45 -10.47
C ASP A 68 11.55 3.80 -10.06
N GLU A 69 12.44 4.78 -9.91
CA GLU A 69 12.13 6.11 -9.43
C GLU A 69 11.30 6.93 -10.43
N ALA A 70 11.51 6.76 -11.74
CA ALA A 70 10.76 7.47 -12.76
C ALA A 70 9.29 7.04 -12.73
N LEU A 71 9.04 5.74 -12.67
CA LEU A 71 7.69 5.20 -12.50
C LEU A 71 7.05 5.62 -11.17
N TYR A 72 7.84 5.73 -10.10
CA TYR A 72 7.31 6.20 -8.83
C TYR A 72 6.96 7.69 -8.86
N LEU A 73 7.78 8.51 -9.51
CA LEU A 73 7.50 9.93 -9.72
C LEU A 73 6.19 10.14 -10.48
N GLU A 74 5.97 9.38 -11.57
CA GLU A 74 4.70 9.38 -12.29
C GLU A 74 3.53 9.00 -11.36
N ASN A 75 3.71 7.96 -10.54
CA ASN A 75 2.69 7.46 -9.61
C ASN A 75 2.34 8.45 -8.48
N ILE A 76 3.19 9.43 -8.16
CA ILE A 76 2.91 10.46 -7.14
C ILE A 76 2.61 11.85 -7.74
N SER A 77 2.55 11.94 -9.07
CA SER A 77 2.28 13.19 -9.78
C SER A 77 0.81 13.63 -9.68
N SER A 78 0.52 14.89 -10.02
CA SER A 78 -0.86 15.41 -10.07
C SER A 78 -1.73 14.75 -11.13
N GLU A 79 -1.11 14.20 -12.18
CA GLU A 79 -1.79 13.53 -13.29
C GLU A 79 -2.04 12.04 -13.01
N ALA A 80 -1.51 11.52 -11.89
CA ALA A 80 -1.70 10.14 -11.51
C ALA A 80 -3.18 9.85 -11.20
N ASN A 81 -3.62 8.63 -11.51
CA ASN A 81 -4.93 8.17 -11.04
C ASN A 81 -4.93 8.17 -9.51
N SER A 82 -5.75 9.04 -8.93
CA SER A 82 -5.87 9.25 -7.49
C SER A 82 -6.25 7.98 -6.71
N ALA A 83 -6.88 7.00 -7.37
CA ALA A 83 -7.21 5.70 -6.78
C ALA A 83 -5.97 4.81 -6.58
N GLU A 84 -4.89 4.99 -7.35
CA GLU A 84 -3.67 4.16 -7.30
C GLU A 84 -2.42 4.92 -6.82
N SER A 85 -2.48 6.25 -6.84
CA SER A 85 -1.37 7.14 -6.50
C SER A 85 -0.81 6.93 -5.08
N GLY A 86 0.48 7.19 -4.92
CA GLY A 86 1.18 7.21 -3.62
C GLY A 86 1.77 5.86 -3.18
N LYS A 87 1.29 4.74 -3.73
CA LYS A 87 1.72 3.38 -3.36
C LYS A 87 3.12 3.05 -3.89
N LEU A 88 4.13 3.00 -3.01
CA LEU A 88 5.48 2.56 -3.36
C LEU A 88 5.64 1.04 -3.23
N ILE A 89 5.20 0.48 -2.10
CA ILE A 89 5.34 -0.93 -1.75
C ILE A 89 3.97 -1.53 -1.45
N THR A 90 3.75 -2.79 -1.84
CA THR A 90 2.63 -3.60 -1.35
C THR A 90 3.17 -4.82 -0.61
N ILE A 91 2.71 -5.05 0.62
CA ILE A 91 3.03 -6.21 1.45
C ILE A 91 1.77 -7.08 1.59
N TYR A 92 1.94 -8.40 1.47
CA TYR A 92 0.82 -9.36 1.43
C TYR A 92 0.75 -10.20 2.70
N PRO A 93 0.04 -9.79 3.78
CA PRO A 93 -0.16 -10.62 4.97
C PRO A 93 -1.00 -11.87 4.68
N GLN A 94 -0.86 -12.89 5.54
CA GLN A 94 -1.64 -14.14 5.44
C GLN A 94 -3.03 -14.02 6.08
N ASN A 95 -3.15 -13.21 7.14
CA ASN A 95 -4.36 -13.03 7.91
C ASN A 95 -4.32 -11.69 8.68
N GLU A 96 -5.39 -11.39 9.42
CA GLU A 96 -5.55 -10.15 10.18
C GLU A 96 -4.46 -9.96 11.26
N GLN A 97 -4.13 -10.99 12.03
CA GLN A 97 -3.10 -10.90 13.07
C GLN A 97 -1.73 -10.59 12.48
N HIS A 98 -1.40 -11.25 11.36
CA HIS A 98 -0.18 -10.99 10.62
C HIS A 98 -0.15 -9.55 10.07
N ALA A 99 -1.27 -9.07 9.51
CA ALA A 99 -1.38 -7.69 9.02
C ALA A 99 -1.13 -6.66 10.13
N LEU A 100 -1.74 -6.84 11.31
CA LEU A 100 -1.55 -5.95 12.46
C LEU A 100 -0.08 -5.90 12.91
N LYS A 101 0.58 -7.05 12.96
CA LYS A 101 2.01 -7.14 13.30
C LYS A 101 2.85 -6.36 12.30
N ILE A 102 2.66 -6.60 11.00
CA ILE A 102 3.41 -5.91 9.94
C ILE A 102 3.21 -4.41 10.02
N MET A 103 1.96 -3.93 10.09
CA MET A 103 1.68 -2.50 10.14
C MET A 103 2.32 -1.83 11.37
N SER A 104 2.27 -2.51 12.52
CA SER A 104 2.88 -2.01 13.76
C SER A 104 4.40 -1.92 13.66
N ASP A 105 5.04 -2.96 13.12
CA ASP A 105 6.51 -3.01 12.96
C ASP A 105 6.98 -1.99 11.92
N CYS A 106 6.32 -1.93 10.75
CA CYS A 106 6.63 -0.96 9.70
C CYS A 106 6.46 0.48 10.20
N THR A 107 5.42 0.77 10.99
CA THR A 107 5.22 2.12 11.57
C THR A 107 6.40 2.53 12.46
N LYS A 108 6.96 1.60 13.25
CA LYS A 108 8.15 1.87 14.08
C LYS A 108 9.39 2.09 13.22
N LEU A 109 9.63 1.18 12.27
CA LEU A 109 10.78 1.21 11.36
C LEU A 109 10.84 2.48 10.52
N LEU A 110 9.67 3.04 10.16
CA LEU A 110 9.55 4.19 9.28
C LEU A 110 9.15 5.48 10.00
N SER A 111 9.29 5.54 11.32
CA SER A 111 8.78 6.64 12.17
C SER A 111 9.35 8.02 11.85
N THR A 112 10.56 8.09 11.27
CA THR A 112 11.23 9.33 10.86
C THR A 112 11.00 9.72 9.40
N MET A 113 10.28 8.89 8.64
CA MET A 113 10.02 9.07 7.21
C MET A 113 8.54 9.38 6.96
N ALA A 114 8.23 9.93 5.79
CA ALA A 114 6.86 10.23 5.39
C ALA A 114 6.68 10.07 3.87
N GLY A 115 5.43 10.02 3.43
CA GLY A 115 5.07 9.99 2.01
C GLY A 115 3.73 10.68 1.77
N PRO A 116 3.30 10.77 0.51
CA PRO A 116 1.97 11.25 0.18
C PRO A 116 0.90 10.35 0.81
N ASN A 117 -0.27 10.92 1.06
CA ASN A 117 -1.44 10.17 1.51
C ASN A 117 -1.94 9.24 0.39
N ILE A 118 -2.33 8.01 0.73
CA ILE A 118 -2.97 7.08 -0.22
C ILE A 118 -4.47 7.17 -0.02
N LEU A 119 -5.15 7.83 -0.95
CA LEU A 119 -6.58 8.15 -0.79
C LEU A 119 -7.46 6.90 -0.77
N SER A 120 -7.10 5.87 -1.52
CA SER A 120 -7.89 4.63 -1.63
C SER A 120 -7.79 3.69 -0.43
N ASP A 121 -6.98 4.02 0.58
CA ASP A 121 -6.61 3.14 1.67
C ASP A 121 -6.83 3.78 3.05
N TYR A 122 -7.10 2.95 4.04
CA TYR A 122 -7.13 3.41 5.44
C TYR A 122 -5.71 3.68 5.93
N GLN A 123 -5.52 4.78 6.65
CA GLN A 123 -4.28 5.06 7.36
C GLN A 123 -4.20 4.22 8.62
N PHE A 124 -3.06 3.54 8.85
CA PHE A 124 -2.86 2.81 10.10
C PHE A 124 -2.50 3.76 11.23
N LYS A 125 -3.41 3.93 12.19
CA LYS A 125 -3.27 4.85 13.34
C LYS A 125 -2.76 6.23 12.90
N ASN A 126 -1.68 6.71 13.49
CA ASN A 126 -1.01 7.97 13.18
C ASN A 126 0.23 7.79 12.26
N SER A 127 0.35 6.65 11.57
CA SER A 127 1.49 6.38 10.69
C SER A 127 1.51 7.33 9.51
N LYS A 128 2.68 7.85 9.15
CA LYS A 128 2.85 8.80 8.02
C LYS A 128 3.02 8.12 6.66
N ASN A 129 3.15 6.80 6.65
CA ASN A 129 3.51 6.03 5.46
C ASN A 129 2.85 4.64 5.40
N VAL A 130 2.21 4.16 6.47
CA VAL A 130 1.55 2.84 6.48
C VAL A 130 0.05 2.99 6.26
N PHE A 131 -0.41 2.40 5.16
CA PHE A 131 -1.80 2.35 4.74
C PHE A 131 -2.24 0.92 4.48
N PHE A 132 -3.54 0.66 4.45
CA PHE A 132 -4.06 -0.68 4.18
C PHE A 132 -5.45 -0.66 3.54
N ARG A 133 -5.74 -1.71 2.77
CA ARG A 133 -7.08 -1.98 2.26
C ARG A 133 -7.37 -3.47 2.18
N TYR A 134 -8.65 -3.82 2.18
CA TYR A 134 -9.11 -5.15 1.81
C TYR A 134 -9.36 -5.20 0.30
N GLY A 135 -8.93 -6.25 -0.39
CA GLY A 135 -9.20 -6.41 -1.82
C GLY A 135 -8.56 -7.67 -2.42
N LEU A 136 -8.58 -7.75 -3.75
CA LEU A 136 -7.92 -8.84 -4.47
C LEU A 136 -6.41 -8.70 -4.37
N ASN A 137 -5.75 -9.83 -4.22
CA ASN A 137 -4.30 -9.95 -4.30
C ASN A 137 -3.94 -10.51 -5.67
N TYR A 138 -3.71 -9.63 -6.64
CA TYR A 138 -3.32 -10.01 -8.01
C TYR A 138 -1.99 -10.78 -8.10
N ALA A 139 -1.20 -10.78 -7.01
CA ALA A 139 0.01 -11.57 -6.86
C ALA A 139 -0.26 -13.03 -6.47
N SER A 140 -1.48 -13.37 -6.02
CA SER A 140 -1.87 -14.74 -5.66
C SER A 140 -1.95 -15.66 -6.88
N LYS A 141 -1.44 -16.88 -6.74
CA LYS A 141 -1.57 -17.95 -7.74
C LYS A 141 -3.00 -18.51 -7.82
N ASN A 142 -3.78 -18.35 -6.75
CA ASN A 142 -5.16 -18.83 -6.64
C ASN A 142 -6.18 -17.85 -7.25
N ARG A 143 -5.72 -16.84 -8.01
CA ARG A 143 -6.61 -15.91 -8.69
C ARG A 143 -7.17 -16.57 -9.95
N ASN A 144 -8.47 -16.43 -10.18
CA ASN A 144 -9.05 -16.61 -11.50
C ASN A 144 -8.96 -15.25 -12.23
N PRO A 145 -8.24 -15.15 -13.37
CA PRO A 145 -8.08 -13.91 -14.15
C PRO A 145 -9.41 -13.24 -14.53
N ASP A 146 -10.49 -14.02 -14.66
CA ASP A 146 -11.81 -13.55 -15.09
C ASP A 146 -12.69 -13.05 -13.94
N THR A 147 -12.16 -13.04 -12.70
CA THR A 147 -12.91 -12.63 -11.51
C THR A 147 -12.31 -11.40 -10.84
N PHE A 148 -12.77 -10.22 -11.26
CA PHE A 148 -12.52 -8.95 -10.56
C PHE A 148 -13.44 -8.74 -9.34
N ASN A 149 -14.00 -9.84 -8.80
CA ASN A 149 -14.97 -9.82 -7.73
C ASN A 149 -14.38 -10.43 -6.46
N LEU A 150 -14.58 -9.75 -5.34
CA LEU A 150 -14.46 -10.32 -4.01
C LEU A 150 -15.62 -11.27 -3.75
N ILE A 151 -15.39 -12.32 -2.96
CA ILE A 151 -16.36 -13.37 -2.67
C ILE A 151 -16.66 -13.36 -1.17
N SER A 152 -17.93 -13.12 -0.81
CA SER A 152 -18.34 -13.15 0.59
C SER A 152 -18.28 -14.57 1.17
N PRO A 153 -18.28 -14.74 2.50
CA PRO A 153 -18.40 -16.06 3.13
C PRO A 153 -19.67 -16.84 2.71
N LYS A 154 -20.69 -16.14 2.20
CA LYS A 154 -21.92 -16.73 1.65
C LYS A 154 -21.86 -16.99 0.14
N GLY A 155 -20.74 -16.70 -0.51
CA GLY A 155 -20.53 -16.88 -1.96
C GLY A 155 -20.98 -15.71 -2.83
N GLU A 156 -21.42 -14.60 -2.24
CA GLU A 156 -21.87 -13.43 -3.00
C GLU A 156 -20.68 -12.71 -3.64
N LYS A 157 -20.88 -12.18 -4.85
CA LYS A 157 -19.84 -11.46 -5.61
C LYS A 157 -19.97 -9.96 -5.42
N GLN A 158 -18.87 -9.27 -5.13
CA GLN A 158 -18.78 -7.81 -5.14
C GLN A 158 -17.54 -7.35 -5.92
N PRO A 159 -17.62 -6.43 -6.89
CA PRO A 159 -16.44 -5.93 -7.59
C PRO A 159 -15.37 -5.34 -6.65
N ASP A 160 -14.08 -5.65 -6.88
CA ASP A 160 -12.93 -4.97 -6.24
C ASP A 160 -12.64 -3.65 -6.98
N SER A 161 -13.54 -2.68 -6.85
CA SER A 161 -13.38 -1.36 -7.45
C SER A 161 -12.53 -0.46 -6.55
N VAL A 162 -11.38 -0.01 -7.07
CA VAL A 162 -10.54 0.97 -6.39
C VAL A 162 -11.13 2.36 -6.61
N GLN A 163 -11.39 3.07 -5.52
CA GLN A 163 -11.95 4.42 -5.50
C GLN A 163 -10.95 5.34 -4.79
N PRO A 164 -10.97 6.67 -5.03
CA PRO A 164 -10.08 7.62 -4.34
C PRO A 164 -10.56 7.93 -2.90
N PHE A 165 -11.09 6.91 -2.22
CA PHE A 165 -11.45 6.91 -0.80
C PHE A 165 -11.50 5.46 -0.30
N PRO A 166 -11.25 5.22 1.00
CA PRO A 166 -11.23 3.85 1.54
C PRO A 166 -12.64 3.26 1.57
N LYS A 167 -12.77 2.00 1.15
CA LYS A 167 -14.06 1.28 1.14
C LYS A 167 -13.86 -0.18 1.48
N LEU A 168 -14.69 -0.69 2.39
CA LEU A 168 -14.73 -2.11 2.74
C LEU A 168 -15.83 -2.85 1.97
N PRO A 169 -15.63 -4.15 1.68
CA PRO A 169 -16.71 -5.04 1.29
C PRO A 169 -17.77 -5.12 2.39
N LYS A 170 -19.03 -5.35 1.99
CA LYS A 170 -20.18 -5.34 2.93
C LYS A 170 -20.04 -6.32 4.10
N TRP A 171 -19.29 -7.41 3.92
CA TRP A 171 -19.09 -8.46 4.92
C TRP A 171 -17.81 -8.30 5.74
N ILE A 172 -16.99 -7.28 5.47
CA ILE A 172 -15.76 -7.01 6.22
C ILE A 172 -16.01 -5.86 7.17
N GLN A 173 -15.68 -6.08 8.44
CA GLN A 173 -15.64 -5.03 9.44
C GLN A 173 -14.19 -4.56 9.61
N LEU A 174 -14.02 -3.27 9.84
CA LEU A 174 -12.71 -2.71 10.16
C LEU A 174 -12.31 -3.19 11.57
N PRO A 175 -11.15 -3.84 11.75
CA PRO A 175 -10.73 -4.27 13.07
C PRO A 175 -10.52 -3.10 14.01
N GLN A 176 -10.94 -3.26 15.27
CA GLN A 176 -10.73 -2.25 16.29
C GLN A 176 -9.24 -1.95 16.48
N ASN A 177 -8.89 -0.69 16.73
CA ASN A 177 -7.51 -0.19 16.93
C ASN A 177 -6.60 -0.18 15.69
N TRP A 178 -7.11 -0.47 14.49
CA TRP A 178 -6.32 -0.30 13.26
C TRP A 178 -6.31 1.15 12.77
N VAL A 179 -7.37 1.87 13.10
CA VAL A 179 -7.50 3.31 12.93
C VAL A 179 -7.59 3.97 14.30
N LEU A 180 -7.28 5.27 14.38
CA LEU A 180 -7.51 6.03 15.62
C LEU A 180 -9.03 6.08 15.90
N ASN A 181 -9.42 5.76 17.13
CA ASN A 181 -10.80 5.98 17.59
C ASN A 181 -11.01 7.50 17.70
N VAL A 182 -11.85 8.03 16.84
CA VAL A 182 -12.21 9.46 16.84
C VAL A 182 -13.35 9.67 17.84
N SER A 183 -13.04 9.49 19.12
CA SER A 183 -13.86 9.99 20.22
C SER A 183 -13.00 10.95 21.02
N ASP A 184 -12.65 12.06 20.38
CA ASP A 184 -12.27 13.36 20.94
C ASP A 184 -12.00 14.30 19.74
N ASN A 185 -12.94 15.21 19.47
CA ASN A 185 -13.00 16.22 18.40
C ASN A 185 -13.34 15.78 16.96
N ASP A 186 -14.65 15.69 16.68
CA ASP A 186 -15.45 16.24 15.55
C ASP A 186 -14.84 16.70 14.19
N ASN A 187 -13.64 16.31 13.77
CA ASN A 187 -13.06 16.80 12.50
C ASN A 187 -12.43 15.76 11.56
N ILE A 188 -12.48 14.46 11.85
CA ILE A 188 -11.80 13.46 10.99
C ILE A 188 -12.66 13.02 9.78
N LEU A 189 -13.97 13.28 9.78
CA LEU A 189 -14.80 13.12 8.58
C LEU A 189 -14.64 14.26 7.55
N LYS A 190 -13.78 15.25 7.83
CA LYS A 190 -13.46 16.37 6.92
C LYS A 190 -12.00 16.40 6.46
N TYR A 191 -11.37 15.24 6.22
CA TYR A 191 -10.14 15.23 5.41
C TYR A 191 -10.48 15.55 3.96
N HIS A 192 -10.63 16.85 3.67
CA HIS A 192 -10.69 17.40 2.33
C HIS A 192 -9.32 17.20 1.65
N PRO A 193 -9.28 16.57 0.47
CA PRO A 193 -8.06 16.24 -0.23
C PRO A 193 -7.56 17.45 -1.05
N PHE A 194 -7.12 18.54 -0.43
CA PHE A 194 -6.41 19.61 -1.17
C PHE A 194 -5.40 20.35 -0.29
N ALA A 195 -4.12 20.03 -0.47
CA ALA A 195 -3.04 20.99 -0.37
C ALA A 195 -2.06 20.73 -1.52
N ILE A 196 -2.50 21.05 -2.74
CA ILE A 196 -1.62 21.22 -3.89
C ILE A 196 -0.65 22.35 -3.53
N LEU A 197 0.64 22.03 -3.46
CA LEU A 197 1.72 23.02 -3.44
C LEU A 197 1.73 23.79 -4.77
N LYS A 198 0.87 24.79 -4.91
CA LYS A 198 1.06 25.86 -5.91
C LYS A 198 2.21 26.75 -5.41
N ARG A 199 3.43 26.50 -5.87
CA ARG A 199 4.46 27.55 -5.92
C ARG A 199 4.12 28.46 -7.11
N ASN A 200 3.49 29.60 -6.83
CA ASN A 200 3.43 30.69 -7.79
C ASN A 200 4.83 31.31 -7.92
N ASN A 201 5.57 30.96 -8.97
CA ASN A 201 6.59 31.86 -9.52
C ASN A 201 5.87 32.85 -10.46
N GLY A 202 5.15 33.79 -9.85
CA GLY A 202 4.64 34.97 -10.55
C GLY A 202 5.73 36.03 -10.57
N GLY A 203 6.37 36.19 -11.73
CA GLY A 203 7.31 37.29 -11.98
C GLY A 203 6.65 38.65 -11.72
N LYS A 204 7.39 39.54 -11.07
CA LYS A 204 7.11 40.97 -11.10
C LYS A 204 8.14 41.62 -12.01
N GLY A 205 7.69 41.97 -13.21
CA GLY A 205 8.30 43.07 -13.94
C GLY A 205 8.11 44.37 -13.16
N ARG A 206 9.19 45.15 -13.08
CA ARG A 206 9.18 46.60 -13.05
C ARG A 206 10.26 47.05 -14.02
#